data_AF-A0A6J0M2A0-F1
#
_entry.id   AF-A0A6J0M2A0-F1
#
_cell.length_a   1.000
_cell.length_b   1.000
_cell.length_c   1.000
_cell.angle_alpha   90.00
_cell.angle_beta   90.00
_cell.angle_gamma   90.00
#
_symmetry.space_group_name_H-M   'P 1'
#
loop_
_entity.id
_entity.type
_entity.pdbx_description
1 polymer ?
#
loop_
_entity_poly.entity_id
_entity_poly.type
_entity_poly.pdbx_seq_one_letter_code
_entity_poly.pdbx_strand_id
1 'polypeptide(L)'
;MSRLPSKKLLDDLYSRFVLNGPEEEKQSLNGLMFLVESAHWYYEDDVVENDQTLKSLSFREFTCLLFNNSDVLRPYAANMDKILRDFFAYKSRVPVAGAIILDETYERCLLVKGWKRSSRWSFPRGKKNTNEEDDVCAVREVLEETGFDVSKMLKKEEYIEFTFEGKKRVRLYIVVGVRDDTVFAPLTKKEISQIAWHRLDGLESGFAGLKLFMVAPFLASLKSWMSSKHLMSPLSIDKPLKPPLCVWSAVTTKIKTTTTTKTEIRRYNVKPWKQSVKVNKSAILPALGICS
;
A
#
# COMPACT_ATOMS: atom_id res chain seq x y z
N MET A 1 -30.05 -7.44 -14.86
CA MET A 1 -28.78 -7.37 -15.64
C MET A 1 -28.16 -6.02 -15.34
N SER A 2 -26.85 -5.95 -15.08
CA SER A 2 -26.17 -4.67 -14.90
C SER A 2 -26.10 -3.90 -16.22
N ARG A 3 -26.24 -2.57 -16.16
CA ARG A 3 -26.29 -1.70 -17.34
C ARG A 3 -24.91 -1.11 -17.66
N LEU A 4 -24.65 -0.85 -18.94
CA LEU A 4 -23.45 -0.11 -19.37
C LEU A 4 -23.56 1.37 -18.99
N PRO A 5 -22.42 2.08 -18.81
CA PRO A 5 -22.44 3.52 -18.59
C PRO A 5 -23.10 4.24 -19.76
N SER A 6 -23.91 5.27 -19.46
CA SER A 6 -24.54 6.10 -20.48
C SER A 6 -23.51 6.96 -21.23
N LYS A 7 -23.85 7.41 -22.44
CA LYS A 7 -23.03 8.38 -23.19
C LYS A 7 -22.70 9.62 -22.35
N LYS A 8 -23.70 10.19 -21.65
CA LYS A 8 -23.51 11.36 -20.77
C LYS A 8 -22.48 11.12 -19.67
N LEU A 9 -22.46 9.91 -19.09
CA LEU A 9 -21.48 9.55 -18.07
C LEU A 9 -20.07 9.40 -18.67
N LEU A 10 -19.96 8.78 -19.86
CA LEU A 10 -18.68 8.69 -20.56
C LEU A 10 -18.14 10.06 -20.98
N ASP A 11 -19.02 10.98 -21.40
CA ASP A 11 -18.66 12.37 -21.72
C ASP A 11 -18.16 13.13 -20.48
N ASP A 12 -18.81 12.95 -19.31
CA ASP A 12 -18.35 13.53 -18.04
C ASP A 12 -16.96 13.02 -17.65
N LEU A 13 -16.75 11.69 -17.69
CA LEU A 13 -15.46 11.08 -17.36
C LEU A 13 -14.36 11.51 -18.34
N TYR A 14 -14.67 11.56 -19.64
CA TYR A 14 -13.75 12.05 -20.65
C TYR A 14 -13.37 13.52 -20.40
N SER A 15 -14.35 14.38 -20.15
CA SER A 15 -14.09 15.81 -19.90
C SER A 15 -13.24 16.00 -18.63
N ARG A 16 -13.63 15.34 -17.54
CA ARG A 16 -13.00 15.48 -16.22
C ARG A 16 -11.53 15.04 -16.21
N PHE A 17 -11.23 13.89 -16.81
CA PHE A 17 -9.91 13.27 -16.68
C PHE A 17 -9.03 13.45 -17.91
N VAL A 18 -9.63 13.39 -19.11
CA VAL A 18 -8.87 13.34 -20.35
C VAL A 18 -8.75 14.73 -20.97
N LEU A 19 -9.88 15.43 -21.18
CA LEU A 19 -9.86 16.76 -21.81
C LEU A 19 -9.17 17.80 -20.92
N ASN A 20 -9.56 17.84 -19.65
CA ASN A 20 -9.03 18.76 -18.65
C ASN A 20 -7.81 18.21 -17.90
N GLY A 21 -7.23 17.09 -18.36
CA GLY A 21 -6.00 16.55 -17.81
C GLY A 21 -4.78 17.43 -18.11
N PRO A 22 -3.64 17.20 -17.43
CA PRO A 22 -2.40 17.94 -17.66
C PRO A 22 -1.97 17.93 -19.13
N GLU A 23 -1.49 19.06 -19.64
CA GLU A 23 -1.09 19.21 -21.05
C GLU A 23 0.07 18.29 -21.41
N GLU A 24 0.99 18.05 -20.48
CA GLU A 24 2.16 17.20 -20.68
C GLU A 24 1.76 15.75 -20.97
N GLU A 25 0.75 15.24 -20.26
CA GLU A 25 0.23 13.88 -20.44
C GLU A 25 -0.51 13.74 -21.79
N LYS A 26 -1.16 14.81 -22.26
CA LYS A 26 -1.88 14.83 -23.54
C LYS A 26 -0.97 14.83 -24.77
N GLN A 27 0.32 15.15 -24.62
CA GLN A 27 1.29 15.18 -25.72
C GLN A 27 1.73 13.79 -26.19
N SER A 28 1.43 12.72 -25.43
CA SER A 28 1.80 11.36 -25.82
C SER A 28 0.64 10.39 -25.63
N LEU A 29 0.61 9.33 -26.45
CA LEU A 29 -0.42 8.29 -26.31
C LEU A 29 -0.31 7.56 -24.96
N ASN A 30 0.91 7.39 -24.43
CA ASN A 30 1.09 6.77 -23.10
C ASN A 30 0.53 7.67 -21.99
N GLY A 31 0.76 8.97 -22.07
CA GLY A 31 0.21 9.91 -21.09
C GLY A 31 -1.31 9.99 -21.14
N LEU A 32 -1.88 10.06 -22.35
CA LEU A 32 -3.32 9.94 -22.56
C LEU A 32 -3.88 8.66 -21.91
N MET A 33 -3.20 7.52 -22.06
CA MET A 33 -3.63 6.25 -21.48
C MET A 33 -3.56 6.24 -19.93
N PHE A 34 -2.67 7.01 -19.29
CA PHE A 34 -2.72 7.21 -17.83
C PHE A 34 -3.97 7.99 -17.41
N LEU A 35 -4.35 9.04 -18.16
CA LEU A 35 -5.58 9.80 -17.89
C LEU A 35 -6.83 8.91 -18.02
N VAL A 36 -6.84 8.05 -19.03
CA VAL A 36 -7.92 7.06 -19.25
C VAL A 36 -7.98 6.04 -18.10
N GLU A 37 -6.82 5.63 -17.58
CA GLU A 37 -6.75 4.75 -16.42
C GLU A 37 -7.26 5.42 -15.14
N SER A 38 -6.91 6.69 -14.89
CA SER A 38 -7.50 7.46 -13.79
C SER A 38 -9.02 7.56 -13.90
N ALA A 39 -9.54 7.78 -15.11
CA ALA A 39 -10.99 7.79 -15.36
C ALA A 39 -11.64 6.42 -15.09
N HIS A 40 -10.96 5.33 -15.44
CA HIS A 40 -11.43 3.97 -15.17
C HIS A 40 -11.50 3.68 -13.67
N TRP A 41 -10.47 4.06 -12.91
CA TRP A 41 -10.47 3.88 -11.45
C TRP A 41 -11.57 4.69 -10.78
N TYR A 42 -11.77 5.95 -11.17
CA TYR A 42 -12.88 6.75 -10.65
C TYR A 42 -14.25 6.12 -10.99
N TYR A 43 -14.40 5.54 -12.19
CA TYR A 43 -15.61 4.80 -12.54
C TYR A 43 -15.84 3.61 -11.61
N GLU A 44 -14.84 2.77 -11.36
CA GLU A 44 -14.98 1.58 -10.51
C GLU A 44 -15.16 1.91 -9.02
N ASP A 45 -14.41 2.90 -8.51
CA ASP A 45 -14.32 3.18 -7.08
C ASP A 45 -15.30 4.21 -6.56
N ASP A 46 -15.79 5.11 -7.42
CA ASP A 46 -16.75 6.13 -7.01
C ASP A 46 -18.09 5.96 -7.73
N VAL A 47 -18.11 5.71 -9.05
CA VAL A 47 -19.37 5.65 -9.79
C VAL A 47 -20.11 4.32 -9.56
N VAL A 48 -19.45 3.18 -9.78
CA VAL A 48 -20.04 1.84 -9.61
C VAL A 48 -20.32 1.54 -8.14
N GLU A 49 -19.49 2.03 -7.23
CA GLU A 49 -19.72 1.87 -5.78
C GLU A 49 -21.00 2.58 -5.32
N ASN A 50 -21.28 3.77 -5.87
CA ASN A 50 -22.49 4.53 -5.57
C ASN A 50 -23.72 4.07 -6.36
N ASP A 51 -23.57 3.46 -7.54
CA ASP A 51 -24.65 2.89 -8.34
C ASP A 51 -24.33 1.45 -8.78
N GLN A 52 -24.72 0.49 -7.94
CA GLN A 52 -24.51 -0.95 -8.17
C GLN A 52 -25.32 -1.51 -9.34
N THR A 53 -26.19 -0.72 -9.99
CA THR A 53 -26.86 -1.14 -11.22
C THR A 53 -25.93 -1.08 -12.43
N LEU A 54 -24.84 -0.30 -12.33
CA LEU A 54 -23.81 -0.20 -13.36
C LEU A 54 -22.94 -1.44 -13.41
N LYS A 55 -22.52 -1.82 -14.61
CA LYS A 55 -21.60 -2.94 -14.85
C LYS A 55 -20.19 -2.52 -14.45
N SER A 56 -19.52 -3.30 -13.59
CA SER A 56 -18.06 -3.21 -13.41
C SER A 56 -17.36 -3.65 -14.70
N LEU A 57 -16.42 -2.84 -15.16
CA LEU A 57 -15.73 -2.97 -16.43
C LEU A 57 -14.25 -3.27 -16.20
N SER A 58 -13.69 -4.16 -17.03
CA SER A 58 -12.24 -4.23 -17.17
C SER A 58 -11.70 -2.94 -17.80
N PHE A 59 -10.43 -2.62 -17.55
CA PHE A 59 -9.78 -1.45 -18.15
C PHE A 59 -9.89 -1.44 -19.67
N ARG A 60 -9.80 -2.61 -20.32
CA ARG A 60 -10.00 -2.75 -21.77
C ARG A 60 -11.42 -2.40 -22.21
N GLU A 61 -12.44 -2.95 -21.54
CA GLU A 61 -13.84 -2.65 -21.86
C GLU A 61 -14.14 -1.15 -21.69
N PHE A 62 -13.69 -0.56 -20.58
CA PHE A 62 -13.84 0.86 -20.31
C PHE A 62 -13.16 1.72 -21.38
N THR A 63 -11.90 1.42 -21.71
CA THR A 63 -11.13 2.14 -22.73
C THR A 63 -11.83 2.07 -24.10
N CYS A 64 -12.30 0.90 -24.50
CA CYS A 64 -13.07 0.75 -25.74
C CYS A 64 -14.34 1.60 -25.76
N LEU A 65 -15.11 1.62 -24.65
CA LEU A 65 -16.32 2.43 -24.56
C LEU A 65 -16.00 3.93 -24.63
N LEU A 66 -15.01 4.39 -23.88
CA LEU A 66 -14.58 5.78 -23.86
C LEU A 66 -14.08 6.24 -25.24
N PHE A 67 -13.26 5.43 -25.91
CA PHE A 67 -12.68 5.77 -27.22
C PHE A 67 -13.75 5.82 -28.32
N ASN A 68 -14.68 4.88 -28.34
CA ASN A 68 -15.76 4.90 -29.34
C ASN A 68 -16.73 6.08 -29.14
N ASN A 69 -16.87 6.55 -27.90
CA ASN A 69 -17.74 7.66 -27.54
C ASN A 69 -17.17 9.04 -27.93
N SER A 70 -15.85 9.16 -28.13
CA SER A 70 -15.18 10.42 -28.52
C SER A 70 -14.77 10.38 -29.99
N ASP A 71 -15.22 11.35 -30.80
CA ASP A 71 -14.83 11.44 -32.22
C ASP A 71 -13.31 11.59 -32.41
N VAL A 72 -12.64 12.23 -31.45
CA VAL A 72 -11.17 12.41 -31.45
C VAL A 72 -10.45 11.10 -31.16
N LEU A 73 -10.99 10.27 -30.26
CA LEU A 73 -10.35 9.01 -29.85
C LEU A 73 -10.77 7.80 -30.68
N ARG A 74 -11.92 7.87 -31.36
CA ARG A 74 -12.47 6.78 -32.18
C ARG A 74 -11.48 6.21 -33.20
N PRO A 75 -10.63 7.00 -33.88
CA PRO A 75 -9.64 6.48 -34.82
C PRO A 75 -8.64 5.49 -34.18
N TYR A 76 -8.36 5.62 -32.87
CA TYR A 76 -7.45 4.74 -32.15
C TYR A 76 -8.09 3.40 -31.77
N ALA A 77 -9.43 3.31 -31.75
CA ALA A 77 -10.16 2.12 -31.31
C ALA A 77 -9.85 0.87 -32.16
N ALA A 78 -9.55 1.04 -33.45
CA ALA A 78 -9.16 -0.06 -34.34
C ALA A 78 -7.85 -0.74 -33.93
N ASN A 79 -6.96 -0.02 -33.24
CA ASN A 79 -5.64 -0.50 -32.83
C ASN A 79 -5.55 -0.79 -31.32
N MET A 80 -6.69 -0.93 -30.63
CA MET A 80 -6.77 -0.99 -29.17
C MET A 80 -5.84 -2.02 -28.54
N ASP A 81 -5.75 -3.23 -29.11
CA ASP A 81 -4.91 -4.28 -28.53
C ASP A 81 -3.42 -3.94 -28.62
N LYS A 82 -2.98 -3.24 -29.67
CA LYS A 82 -1.60 -2.74 -29.76
C LYS A 82 -1.35 -1.63 -28.75
N ILE A 83 -2.27 -0.67 -28.64
CA ILE A 83 -2.18 0.46 -27.71
C ILE A 83 -2.06 -0.05 -26.27
N LEU A 84 -2.92 -0.98 -25.87
CA LEU A 84 -2.88 -1.57 -24.53
C LEU A 84 -1.57 -2.33 -24.27
N ARG A 85 -1.10 -3.13 -25.24
CA ARG A 85 0.18 -3.84 -25.10
C ARG A 85 1.34 -2.88 -24.91
N ASP A 86 1.43 -1.85 -25.76
CA ASP A 86 2.50 -0.87 -25.71
C ASP A 86 2.44 -0.04 -24.42
N PHE A 87 1.24 0.38 -24.01
CA PHE A 87 1.01 1.09 -22.75
C PHE A 87 1.44 0.25 -21.54
N PHE A 88 1.01 -1.01 -21.43
CA PHE A 88 1.42 -1.86 -20.31
C PHE A 88 2.91 -2.17 -20.33
N ALA A 89 3.52 -2.35 -21.51
CA ALA A 89 4.95 -2.52 -21.64
C ALA A 89 5.71 -1.27 -21.17
N TYR A 90 5.27 -0.08 -21.55
CA TYR A 90 5.80 1.20 -21.07
C TYR A 90 5.62 1.33 -19.55
N LYS A 91 4.38 1.20 -19.07
CA LYS A 91 4.00 1.30 -17.66
C LYS A 91 4.78 0.34 -16.75
N SER A 92 5.17 -0.82 -17.27
CA SER A 92 5.97 -1.81 -16.52
C SER A 92 7.39 -1.33 -16.21
N ARG A 93 7.93 -0.41 -17.02
CA ARG A 93 9.30 0.12 -16.94
C ARG A 93 9.41 1.42 -16.17
N VAL A 94 8.29 2.08 -15.88
CA VAL A 94 8.26 3.33 -15.11
C VAL A 94 9.02 3.12 -13.79
N PRO A 95 10.01 3.99 -13.49
CA PRO A 95 10.77 3.88 -12.26
C PRO A 95 9.86 3.93 -11.04
N VAL A 96 10.28 3.23 -9.99
CA VAL A 96 9.54 3.15 -8.73
C VAL A 96 10.39 3.72 -7.61
N ALA A 97 9.78 4.55 -6.77
CA ALA A 97 10.39 5.04 -5.55
C ALA A 97 9.49 4.73 -4.34
N GLY A 98 10.09 4.58 -3.16
CA GLY A 98 9.39 4.26 -1.92
C GLY A 98 10.35 4.23 -0.75
N ALA A 99 9.97 3.55 0.34
CA ALA A 99 10.80 3.51 1.55
C ALA A 99 10.88 2.14 2.22
N ILE A 100 12.04 1.85 2.80
CA ILE A 100 12.25 0.84 3.84
C ILE A 100 12.13 1.59 5.17
N ILE A 101 11.03 1.37 5.86
CA ILE A 101 10.74 2.04 7.13
C ILE A 101 11.10 1.09 8.27
N LEU A 102 12.04 1.48 9.12
CA LEU A 102 12.50 0.75 10.30
C LEU A 102 11.94 1.37 11.58
N ASP A 103 11.62 0.50 12.53
CA ASP A 103 11.17 0.92 13.86
C ASP A 103 12.33 1.46 14.73
N GLU A 104 12.01 1.91 15.95
CA GLU A 104 13.01 2.38 16.94
C GLU A 104 14.02 1.31 17.36
N THR A 105 13.69 0.02 17.20
CA THR A 105 14.60 -1.09 17.55
C THR A 105 15.53 -1.48 16.41
N TYR A 106 15.24 -1.02 15.18
CA TYR A 106 15.90 -1.45 13.94
C TYR A 106 15.78 -2.96 13.66
N GLU A 107 14.96 -3.71 14.40
CA GLU A 107 14.74 -5.14 14.19
C GLU A 107 13.58 -5.41 13.23
N ARG A 108 12.70 -4.42 13.01
CA ARG A 108 11.48 -4.58 12.20
C ARG A 108 11.42 -3.57 11.07
N CYS A 109 10.86 -3.99 9.94
CA CYS A 109 10.49 -3.11 8.84
C CYS A 109 8.98 -3.12 8.56
N LEU A 110 8.44 -1.99 8.12
CA LEU A 110 7.04 -1.87 7.73
C LEU A 110 6.83 -2.43 6.31
N LEU A 111 5.86 -3.34 6.16
CA LEU A 111 5.42 -3.84 4.86
C LEU A 111 3.92 -3.61 4.68
N VAL A 112 3.53 -3.47 3.42
CA VAL A 112 2.14 -3.35 2.97
C VAL A 112 1.73 -4.55 2.12
N LYS A 113 0.44 -4.85 2.07
CA LYS A 113 -0.13 -5.94 1.25
C LYS A 113 -1.48 -5.57 0.68
N GLY A 114 -1.65 -5.73 -0.63
CA GLY A 114 -2.93 -5.47 -1.30
C GLY A 114 -4.00 -6.55 -1.12
N TRP A 115 -5.19 -6.31 -1.67
CA TRP A 115 -6.43 -7.05 -1.37
C TRP A 115 -6.55 -8.47 -1.92
N LYS A 116 -5.88 -8.78 -3.03
CA LYS A 116 -5.98 -10.13 -3.63
C LYS A 116 -5.40 -11.16 -2.66
N ARG A 117 -6.01 -12.34 -2.57
CA ARG A 117 -5.47 -13.44 -1.74
C ARG A 117 -4.05 -13.84 -2.16
N SER A 118 -3.72 -13.65 -3.43
CA SER A 118 -2.39 -13.88 -3.99
C SER A 118 -1.42 -12.71 -3.79
N SER A 119 -1.87 -11.57 -3.27
CA SER A 119 -1.03 -10.40 -3.01
C SER A 119 0.09 -10.76 -2.05
N ARG A 120 1.25 -10.23 -2.38
CA ARG A 120 2.51 -10.45 -1.68
C ARG A 120 2.81 -9.22 -0.82
N TRP A 121 3.45 -9.43 0.31
CA TRP A 121 3.95 -8.32 1.14
C TRP A 121 5.11 -7.63 0.45
N SER A 122 5.18 -6.32 0.55
CA SER A 122 6.28 -5.54 -0.01
C SER A 122 6.47 -4.20 0.69
N PHE A 123 7.60 -3.54 0.43
CA PHE A 123 7.84 -2.18 0.92
C PHE A 123 6.86 -1.18 0.28
N PRO A 124 6.41 -0.15 1.03
CA PRO A 124 5.55 0.88 0.48
C PRO A 124 6.28 1.66 -0.63
N ARG A 125 5.70 1.70 -1.82
CA ARG A 125 6.31 2.28 -3.02
C ARG A 125 5.33 2.35 -4.18
N GLY A 126 5.59 3.27 -5.11
CA GLY A 126 4.89 3.27 -6.39
C GLY A 126 5.63 4.02 -7.48
N LYS A 127 4.90 4.34 -8.54
CA LYS A 127 5.51 4.78 -9.79
C LYS A 127 5.77 6.28 -9.72
N LYS A 128 6.90 6.70 -10.27
CA LYS A 128 7.19 8.11 -10.45
C LYS A 128 6.25 8.74 -11.47
N ASN A 129 5.81 9.95 -11.18
CA ASN A 129 5.15 10.81 -12.13
C ASN A 129 6.17 11.50 -13.05
N THR A 130 5.68 12.05 -14.15
CA THR A 130 6.49 12.84 -15.09
C THR A 130 7.15 14.00 -14.36
N ASN A 131 8.47 14.17 -14.52
CA ASN A 131 9.29 15.21 -13.86
C ASN A 131 9.25 15.20 -12.32
N GLU A 132 8.87 14.09 -11.69
CA GLU A 132 8.90 13.94 -10.24
C GLU A 132 10.29 13.50 -9.76
N GLU A 133 10.82 14.14 -8.72
CA GLU A 133 12.05 13.70 -8.07
C GLU A 133 11.84 12.40 -7.29
N ASP A 134 12.90 11.59 -7.13
CA ASP A 134 12.78 10.27 -6.49
C ASP A 134 12.31 10.34 -5.04
N ASP A 135 12.83 11.30 -4.27
CA ASP A 135 12.46 11.47 -2.86
C ASP A 135 11.02 11.98 -2.72
N VAL A 136 10.59 12.86 -3.62
CA VAL A 136 9.22 13.38 -3.66
C VAL A 136 8.23 12.24 -3.97
N CYS A 137 8.53 11.42 -4.97
CA CYS A 137 7.74 10.22 -5.26
C CYS A 137 7.68 9.27 -4.06
N ALA A 138 8.82 9.00 -3.41
CA ALA A 138 8.86 8.12 -2.24
C ALA A 138 7.98 8.65 -1.08
N VAL A 139 8.04 9.95 -0.78
CA VAL A 139 7.19 10.57 0.25
C VAL A 139 5.71 10.41 -0.08
N ARG A 140 5.32 10.76 -1.32
CA ARG A 140 3.92 10.67 -1.78
C ARG A 140 3.39 9.25 -1.69
N GLU A 141 4.10 8.28 -2.25
CA GLU A 141 3.68 6.88 -2.30
C GLU A 141 3.57 6.26 -0.90
N VAL A 142 4.53 6.58 -0.02
CA VAL A 142 4.47 6.11 1.37
C VAL A 142 3.27 6.71 2.10
N LEU A 143 3.00 8.01 1.91
CA LEU A 143 1.84 8.68 2.49
C LEU A 143 0.54 8.08 1.96
N GLU A 144 0.43 7.83 0.67
CA GLU A 144 -0.74 7.22 0.02
C GLU A 144 -1.02 5.80 0.56
N GLU A 145 0.01 4.93 0.60
CA GLU A 145 -0.16 3.52 0.97
C GLU A 145 -0.22 3.28 2.49
N THR A 146 0.29 4.21 3.31
CA THR A 146 0.42 3.98 4.77
C THR A 146 -0.21 5.07 5.64
N GLY A 147 -0.52 6.24 5.09
CA GLY A 147 -0.97 7.41 5.84
C GLY A 147 0.13 8.08 6.68
N PHE A 148 1.38 7.64 6.55
CA PHE A 148 2.50 8.17 7.31
C PHE A 148 3.39 9.07 6.44
N ASP A 149 3.58 10.32 6.87
CA ASP A 149 4.46 11.27 6.19
C ASP A 149 5.92 11.09 6.63
N VAL A 150 6.76 10.61 5.72
CA VAL A 150 8.19 10.40 5.94
C VAL A 150 9.07 11.61 5.57
N SER A 151 8.49 12.72 5.09
CA SER A 151 9.23 13.88 4.56
C SER A 151 10.31 14.42 5.51
N LYS A 152 10.02 14.46 6.82
CA LYS A 152 10.93 14.97 7.85
C LYS A 152 12.01 13.97 8.28
N MET A 153 11.84 12.70 7.93
CA MET A 153 12.73 11.61 8.32
C MET A 153 13.59 11.10 7.16
N LEU A 154 13.14 11.33 5.93
CA LEU A 154 13.82 10.92 4.71
C LEU A 154 15.10 11.73 4.51
N LYS A 155 16.19 11.01 4.22
CA LYS A 155 17.48 11.58 3.83
C LYS A 155 17.76 11.20 2.38
N LYS A 156 18.06 12.17 1.53
CA LYS A 156 18.16 11.96 0.06
C LYS A 156 19.31 11.03 -0.33
N GLU A 157 20.34 10.98 0.51
CA GLU A 157 21.55 10.20 0.37
C GLU A 157 21.43 8.76 0.91
N GLU A 158 20.39 8.48 1.72
CA GLU A 158 20.20 7.18 2.36
C GLU A 158 19.17 6.34 1.60
N TYR A 159 19.63 5.63 0.56
CA TYR A 159 18.77 4.76 -0.24
C TYR A 159 19.46 3.49 -0.72
N ILE A 160 18.66 2.52 -1.13
CA ILE A 160 19.08 1.30 -1.82
C ILE A 160 18.39 1.29 -3.18
N GLU A 161 19.15 1.01 -4.24
CA GLU A 161 18.64 1.02 -5.60
C GLU A 161 19.01 -0.25 -6.34
N PHE A 162 18.03 -0.82 -7.05
CA PHE A 162 18.23 -1.93 -7.96
C PHE A 162 17.53 -1.67 -9.29
N THR A 163 18.16 -2.12 -10.37
CA THR A 163 17.54 -2.19 -11.69
C THR A 163 17.22 -3.65 -12.01
N PHE A 164 15.94 -4.00 -11.96
CA PHE A 164 15.45 -5.35 -12.21
C PHE A 164 15.39 -5.61 -13.72
N GLU A 165 16.00 -6.74 -14.13
CA GLU A 165 16.07 -7.20 -15.53
C GLU A 165 16.58 -6.12 -16.52
N GLY A 166 17.39 -5.16 -16.04
CA GLY A 166 17.85 -4.02 -16.83
C GLY A 166 16.75 -3.06 -17.30
N LYS A 167 15.50 -3.23 -16.86
CA LYS A 167 14.32 -2.55 -17.40
C LYS A 167 13.58 -1.67 -16.41
N LYS A 168 13.54 -2.09 -15.14
CA LYS A 168 12.76 -1.38 -14.11
C LYS A 168 13.66 -1.00 -12.95
N ARG A 169 13.87 0.30 -12.79
CA ARG A 169 14.65 0.87 -11.71
C ARG A 169 13.77 1.08 -10.47
N VAL A 170 14.21 0.59 -9.33
CA VAL A 170 13.51 0.70 -8.05
C VAL A 170 14.48 1.26 -7.01
N ARG A 171 14.14 2.41 -6.44
CA ARG A 171 14.86 3.06 -5.35
C ARG A 171 14.02 3.03 -4.09
N LEU A 172 14.58 2.59 -2.98
CA LEU A 172 13.92 2.65 -1.66
C LEU A 172 14.79 3.44 -0.69
N TYR A 173 14.24 4.51 -0.15
CA TYR A 173 14.88 5.32 0.89
C TYR A 173 14.82 4.62 2.23
N ILE A 174 15.88 4.75 3.04
CA ILE A 174 15.93 4.15 4.36
C ILE A 174 15.46 5.19 5.39
N VAL A 175 14.31 4.92 5.99
CA VAL A 175 13.70 5.75 7.03
C VAL A 175 13.74 4.99 8.34
N VAL A 176 14.24 5.60 9.41
CA VAL A 176 14.50 4.88 10.66
C VAL A 176 13.97 5.59 11.89
N GLY A 177 13.74 4.86 12.97
CA GLY A 177 13.30 5.44 14.24
C GLY A 177 11.80 5.74 14.26
N VAL A 178 10.99 5.01 13.47
CA VAL A 178 9.53 5.17 13.51
C VAL A 178 8.99 4.49 14.76
N ARG A 179 8.19 5.23 15.52
CA ARG A 179 7.66 4.77 16.81
C ARG A 179 6.60 3.69 16.63
N ASP A 180 6.55 2.75 17.57
CA ASP A 180 5.57 1.66 17.59
C ASP A 180 4.11 2.14 17.80
N ASP A 181 3.92 3.36 18.33
CA ASP A 181 2.61 4.00 18.52
C ASP A 181 2.13 4.79 17.30
N THR A 182 2.92 4.84 16.21
CA THR A 182 2.54 5.48 14.95
C THR A 182 1.28 4.84 14.38
N VAL A 183 0.31 5.68 14.03
CA VAL A 183 -0.93 5.24 13.41
C VAL A 183 -0.74 5.18 11.91
N PHE A 184 -1.01 4.00 11.33
CA PHE A 184 -1.01 3.79 9.90
C PHE A 184 -2.44 3.55 9.40
N ALA A 185 -2.79 4.15 8.28
CA ALA A 185 -4.00 3.90 7.52
C ALA A 185 -3.80 4.39 6.08
N PRO A 186 -4.00 3.54 5.05
CA PRO A 186 -3.87 3.97 3.67
C PRO A 186 -4.89 5.08 3.36
N LEU A 187 -4.48 6.03 2.53
CA LEU A 187 -5.35 7.09 2.02
C LEU A 187 -6.07 6.65 0.74
N THR A 188 -5.51 5.68 0.01
CA THR A 188 -6.11 5.15 -1.21
C THR A 188 -7.15 4.06 -0.90
N LYS A 189 -8.27 4.09 -1.64
CA LYS A 189 -9.34 3.09 -1.52
C LYS A 189 -8.89 1.78 -2.19
N LYS A 190 -9.15 0.64 -1.54
CA LYS A 190 -9.02 -0.71 -2.13
C LYS A 190 -7.64 -1.10 -2.70
N GLU A 191 -6.57 -0.35 -2.41
CA GLU A 191 -5.22 -0.72 -2.82
C GLU A 191 -4.51 -1.56 -1.78
N ILE A 192 -4.47 -1.09 -0.52
CA ILE A 192 -3.84 -1.76 0.61
C ILE A 192 -4.89 -2.39 1.51
N SER A 193 -4.67 -3.66 1.85
CA SER A 193 -5.54 -4.44 2.73
C SER A 193 -4.96 -4.67 4.12
N GLN A 194 -3.64 -4.65 4.25
CA GLN A 194 -2.93 -4.87 5.51
C GLN A 194 -1.62 -4.08 5.52
N ILE A 195 -1.29 -3.55 6.70
CA ILE A 195 0.01 -2.93 7.03
C ILE A 195 0.52 -3.62 8.30
N ALA A 196 1.77 -4.06 8.28
CA ALA A 196 2.36 -4.78 9.41
C ALA A 196 3.86 -4.54 9.55
N TRP A 197 4.34 -4.58 10.79
CA TRP A 197 5.76 -4.70 11.08
C TRP A 197 6.20 -6.15 10.96
N HIS A 198 7.30 -6.37 10.22
CA HIS A 198 7.94 -7.66 10.03
C HIS A 198 9.36 -7.63 10.55
N ARG A 199 9.78 -8.65 11.31
CA ARG A 199 11.17 -8.76 11.75
C ARG A 199 12.08 -9.07 10.56
N LEU A 200 13.26 -8.43 10.54
CA LEU A 200 14.22 -8.59 9.46
C LEU A 200 14.78 -10.03 9.38
N ASP A 201 15.01 -10.69 10.51
CA ASP A 201 15.47 -12.09 10.58
C ASP A 201 14.47 -13.12 10.00
N GLY A 202 13.19 -12.89 10.22
CA GLY A 202 12.10 -13.71 9.68
C GLY A 202 11.91 -13.56 8.18
N LEU A 203 12.29 -12.42 7.60
CA LEU A 203 12.18 -12.16 6.16
C LEU A 203 13.23 -12.94 5.34
N GLU A 204 14.40 -13.21 5.92
CA GLU A 204 15.49 -13.90 5.23
C GLU A 204 15.32 -15.40 5.19
N SER A 205 14.89 -15.95 6.33
CA SER A 205 14.82 -17.39 6.54
C SER A 205 13.60 -18.01 5.83
N GLY A 206 12.72 -17.19 5.22
CA GLY A 206 11.44 -17.64 4.67
C GLY A 206 10.49 -18.21 5.73
N PHE A 207 10.86 -18.09 7.01
CA PHE A 207 10.10 -18.56 8.17
C PHE A 207 8.81 -17.74 8.30
N ALA A 208 7.75 -18.20 7.63
CA ALA A 208 6.33 -18.00 7.94
C ALA A 208 5.40 -18.29 6.76
N GLY A 209 5.89 -18.80 5.61
CA GLY A 209 5.05 -18.92 4.42
C GLY A 209 4.58 -17.56 3.86
N LEU A 210 5.29 -16.49 4.24
CA LEU A 210 5.05 -15.13 3.74
C LEU A 210 5.45 -15.05 2.27
N LYS A 211 4.49 -14.70 1.42
CA LYS A 211 4.79 -14.40 0.01
C LYS A 211 5.29 -12.96 -0.07
N LEU A 212 6.59 -12.77 -0.25
CA LEU A 212 7.23 -11.46 -0.37
C LEU A 212 7.41 -11.06 -1.84
N PHE A 213 7.24 -9.79 -2.20
CA PHE A 213 7.48 -9.29 -3.57
C PHE A 213 8.52 -8.18 -3.57
N MET A 214 9.66 -8.45 -4.22
CA MET A 214 10.79 -7.52 -4.33
C MET A 214 11.34 -7.03 -2.99
N VAL A 215 11.28 -7.87 -1.95
CA VAL A 215 11.85 -7.57 -0.62
C VAL A 215 13.26 -8.16 -0.51
N ALA A 216 13.40 -9.46 -0.80
CA ALA A 216 14.65 -10.20 -0.63
C ALA A 216 15.90 -9.54 -1.25
N PRO A 217 15.85 -8.96 -2.47
CA PRO A 217 17.02 -8.29 -3.06
C PRO A 217 17.56 -7.13 -2.21
N PHE A 218 16.71 -6.46 -1.44
CA PHE A 218 17.08 -5.29 -0.63
C PHE A 218 17.62 -5.66 0.75
N LEU A 219 17.35 -6.87 1.26
CA LEU A 219 17.71 -7.25 2.64
C LEU A 219 19.22 -7.28 2.87
N ALA A 220 20.00 -7.79 1.90
CA ALA A 220 21.46 -7.84 2.02
C ALA A 220 22.08 -6.42 2.06
N SER A 221 21.67 -5.54 1.14
CA SER A 221 22.12 -4.14 1.12
C SER A 221 21.67 -3.37 2.35
N LEU A 222 20.46 -3.63 2.86
CA LEU A 222 19.93 -3.01 4.07
C LEU A 222 20.77 -3.38 5.29
N LYS A 223 21.14 -4.66 5.43
CA LYS A 223 22.04 -5.10 6.51
C LYS A 223 23.41 -4.46 6.43
N SER A 224 24.00 -4.40 5.24
CA SER A 224 25.28 -3.71 5.03
C SER A 224 25.20 -2.25 5.47
N TRP A 225 24.11 -1.57 5.11
CA TRP A 225 23.83 -0.21 5.55
C TRP A 225 23.69 -0.10 7.07
N MET A 226 22.90 -0.98 7.71
CA MET A 226 22.70 -0.98 9.17
C MET A 226 24.00 -1.21 9.94
N SER A 227 24.83 -2.13 9.46
CA SER A 227 26.17 -2.38 10.01
C SER A 227 27.05 -1.14 9.93
N SER A 228 27.06 -0.43 8.79
CA SER A 228 27.84 0.79 8.62
C SER A 228 27.45 1.90 9.61
N LYS A 229 26.17 1.96 9.98
CA LYS A 229 25.61 2.93 10.93
C LYS A 229 25.67 2.46 12.39
N HIS A 230 26.27 1.28 12.65
CA HIS A 230 26.36 0.67 13.98
C HIS A 230 24.98 0.45 14.63
N LEU A 231 23.94 0.25 13.81
CA LEU A 231 22.55 0.06 14.24
C LEU A 231 22.20 -1.40 14.51
N MET A 232 23.11 -2.33 14.19
CA MET A 232 22.91 -3.72 14.55
C MET A 232 23.20 -3.93 16.04
N SER A 233 22.13 -4.12 16.80
CA SER A 233 22.20 -4.84 18.08
C SER A 233 22.72 -6.26 17.83
N PRO A 234 23.54 -6.85 18.73
CA PRO A 234 23.78 -8.30 18.69
C PRO A 234 22.41 -8.97 18.72
N LEU A 235 22.04 -9.58 17.59
CA LEU A 235 20.72 -10.16 17.34
C LEU A 235 20.27 -10.88 18.62
N SER A 236 19.14 -10.46 19.20
CA SER A 236 18.50 -11.21 20.27
C SER A 236 17.88 -12.46 19.65
N ILE A 237 18.76 -13.40 19.25
CA ILE A 237 18.45 -14.71 18.65
C ILE A 237 17.56 -15.53 19.61
N ASP A 238 17.54 -15.16 20.88
CA ASP A 238 16.80 -15.85 21.94
C ASP A 238 15.34 -15.39 22.11
N LYS A 239 14.86 -14.38 21.38
CA LYS A 239 13.46 -13.96 21.46
C LYS A 239 12.63 -14.72 20.41
N PRO A 240 11.54 -15.40 20.79
CA PRO A 240 10.69 -16.10 19.84
C PRO A 240 10.16 -15.12 18.78
N LEU A 241 10.20 -15.54 17.51
CA LEU A 241 9.59 -14.82 16.38
C LEU A 241 8.11 -14.62 16.66
N LYS A 242 7.75 -13.46 17.21
CA LYS A 242 6.35 -13.04 17.31
C LYS A 242 5.81 -12.85 15.89
N PRO A 243 4.55 -13.22 15.62
CA PRO A 243 3.94 -13.02 14.31
C PRO A 243 4.00 -11.54 13.91
N PRO A 244 3.93 -11.22 12.59
CA PRO A 244 3.94 -9.84 12.11
C PRO A 244 2.93 -8.99 12.89
N LEU A 245 3.39 -7.85 13.40
CA LEU A 245 2.54 -6.95 14.17
C LEU A 245 1.71 -6.16 13.16
N CYS A 246 0.52 -6.67 12.85
CA CYS A 246 -0.44 -5.99 12.00
C CYS A 246 -0.96 -4.76 12.74
N VAL A 247 -0.63 -3.58 12.21
CA VAL A 247 -0.99 -2.27 12.75
C VAL A 247 -2.26 -1.73 12.13
N TRP A 248 -2.56 -2.17 10.90
CA TRP A 248 -3.79 -1.84 10.20
C TRP A 248 -4.25 -3.00 9.31
N SER A 249 -5.56 -3.28 9.29
CA SER A 249 -6.17 -4.19 8.32
C SER A 249 -7.59 -3.79 7.94
N ALA A 250 -7.94 -4.09 6.69
CA ALA A 250 -9.31 -4.07 6.24
C ALA A 250 -9.98 -5.43 6.50
N VAL A 251 -11.11 -5.42 7.19
CA VAL A 251 -11.94 -6.57 7.52
C VAL A 251 -13.21 -6.51 6.67
N THR A 252 -13.33 -7.43 5.72
CA THR A 252 -14.53 -7.57 4.91
C THR A 252 -15.48 -8.59 5.55
N THR A 253 -16.69 -8.15 5.92
CA THR A 253 -17.76 -9.04 6.37
C THR A 253 -18.81 -9.14 5.26
N LYS A 254 -19.10 -10.37 4.79
CA LYS A 254 -20.17 -10.64 3.82
C LYS A 254 -21.40 -11.15 4.57
N ILE A 255 -22.50 -10.40 4.53
CA ILE A 255 -23.81 -10.86 5.04
C ILE A 255 -24.82 -10.81 3.90
N LYS A 256 -25.29 -12.00 3.48
CA LYS A 256 -26.45 -12.34 2.63
C LYS A 256 -26.70 -11.61 1.30
N THR A 257 -25.85 -10.67 0.88
CA THR A 257 -25.69 -10.05 -0.46
C THR A 257 -24.90 -8.74 -0.35
N THR A 258 -24.79 -8.18 0.85
CA THR A 258 -24.06 -6.94 1.12
C THR A 258 -22.65 -7.27 1.64
N THR A 259 -21.65 -6.67 1.01
CA THR A 259 -20.25 -6.74 1.45
C THR A 259 -19.93 -5.43 2.18
N THR A 260 -19.73 -5.48 3.49
CA THR A 260 -19.33 -4.31 4.28
C THR A 260 -17.86 -4.45 4.67
N THR A 261 -17.06 -3.44 4.36
CA THR A 261 -15.66 -3.35 4.78
C THR A 261 -15.56 -2.46 6.01
N LYS A 262 -14.96 -2.98 7.10
CA LYS A 262 -14.59 -2.21 8.30
C LYS A 262 -13.07 -2.21 8.43
N THR A 263 -12.48 -1.18 9.01
CA THR A 263 -11.03 -1.10 9.25
C THR A 263 -10.73 -1.31 10.73
N GLU A 264 -9.72 -2.12 11.04
CA GLU A 264 -9.19 -2.29 12.41
C GLU A 264 -7.81 -1.63 12.51
N ILE A 265 -7.67 -0.71 13.47
CA ILE A 265 -6.36 -0.19 13.90
C ILE A 265 -5.97 -0.95 15.17
N ARG A 266 -4.82 -1.60 15.17
CA ARG A 266 -4.31 -2.31 16.35
C ARG A 266 -3.11 -1.55 16.91
N ARG A 267 -3.22 -1.12 18.16
CA ARG A 267 -2.13 -0.45 18.91
C ARG A 267 -1.34 -1.47 19.71
N TYR A 268 -0.02 -1.30 19.75
CA TYR A 268 0.80 -1.87 20.81
C TYR A 268 0.61 -0.99 22.07
N ASN A 269 0.39 -1.62 23.24
CA ASN A 269 0.07 -1.00 24.54
C ASN A 269 -1.38 -0.50 24.79
N VAL A 270 -2.38 -1.34 24.52
CA VAL A 270 -3.57 -1.34 25.38
C VAL A 270 -3.61 -2.70 26.07
N LYS A 271 -3.16 -2.77 27.33
CA LYS A 271 -3.42 -3.96 28.16
C LYS A 271 -4.94 -4.16 28.19
N PRO A 272 -5.51 -5.29 27.78
CA PRO A 272 -6.75 -5.72 28.38
C PRO A 272 -6.37 -6.20 29.77
N TRP A 273 -6.49 -5.34 30.77
CA TRP A 273 -6.52 -5.79 32.15
C TRP A 273 -7.76 -6.68 32.29
N LYS A 274 -7.60 -7.98 32.07
CA LYS A 274 -8.42 -8.98 32.74
C LYS A 274 -7.68 -9.34 34.02
N GLN A 275 -7.92 -8.59 35.09
CA GLN A 275 -7.80 -9.21 36.40
C GLN A 275 -8.89 -10.27 36.48
N SER A 276 -8.49 -11.52 36.39
CA SER A 276 -9.13 -12.57 37.15
C SER A 276 -8.74 -12.36 38.62
N VAL A 277 -9.40 -11.43 39.32
CA VAL A 277 -9.41 -11.49 40.79
C VAL A 277 -10.33 -12.65 41.16
N LYS A 278 -9.74 -13.79 41.50
CA LYS A 278 -10.40 -14.74 42.38
C LYS A 278 -10.53 -14.04 43.73
N VAL A 279 -11.72 -13.52 44.03
CA VAL A 279 -12.02 -13.01 45.37
C VAL A 279 -12.14 -14.24 46.29
N ASN A 280 -11.09 -14.50 47.07
CA ASN A 280 -11.16 -15.46 48.17
C ASN A 280 -11.72 -14.71 49.39
N LYS A 281 -13.02 -14.86 49.67
CA LYS A 281 -13.75 -14.15 50.74
C LYS A 281 -13.56 -14.73 52.15
N SER A 282 -12.39 -15.22 52.52
CA SER A 282 -12.22 -15.85 53.86
C SER A 282 -10.88 -15.63 54.57
N ALA A 283 -10.08 -14.64 54.19
CA ALA A 283 -8.82 -14.39 54.89
C ALA A 283 -8.45 -12.90 54.97
N ILE A 284 -9.22 -12.11 55.72
CA ILE A 284 -8.72 -10.86 56.36
C ILE A 284 -9.39 -10.74 57.74
N LEU A 285 -8.56 -10.43 58.75
CA LEU A 285 -8.77 -10.24 60.19
C LEU A 285 -8.41 -11.48 61.04
N PRO A 286 -7.50 -11.35 62.04
CA PRO A 286 -7.41 -10.20 62.95
C PRO A 286 -5.98 -9.64 63.16
N ALA A 287 -5.85 -8.31 63.25
CA ALA A 287 -4.72 -7.66 63.93
C ALA A 287 -5.05 -6.20 64.27
N LEU A 288 -6.03 -5.99 65.15
CA LEU A 288 -6.09 -4.82 66.00
C LEU A 288 -6.49 -5.31 67.39
N GLY A 289 -5.49 -5.68 68.17
CA GLY A 289 -5.64 -5.88 69.60
C GLY A 289 -5.89 -4.52 70.25
N ILE A 290 -7.08 -4.36 70.81
CA ILE A 290 -7.37 -3.43 71.90
C ILE A 290 -8.26 -4.20 72.89
N CYS A 291 -7.87 -4.13 74.16
CA CYS A 291 -8.49 -4.66 75.39
C CYS A 291 -10.04 -4.61 75.37
N SER A 292 -10.77 -5.55 75.95
CA SER A 292 -10.72 -6.10 77.32
C SER A 292 -11.49 -7.41 77.36
#